data_AF-A0A6L6WNQ8-F1
#
_entry.id   AF-A0A6L6WNQ8-F1
#
_cell.length_a   1.000
_cell.length_b   1.000
_cell.length_c   1.000
_cell.angle_alpha   90.00
_cell.angle_beta   90.00
_cell.angle_gamma   90.00
#
_symmetry.space_group_name_H-M   'P 1'
#
loop_
_entity.id
_entity.type
_entity.pdbx_description
1 polymer ?
#
loop_
_entity_poly.entity_id
_entity_poly.type
_entity_poly.pdbx_seq_one_letter_code
_entity_poly.pdbx_strand_id
1 'polypeptide(L)'
;MNCPALSATINGVFVGRIEDHWFDKPPSAIHKIAADGPQTVTTVGFDTDAQADLSVHGGPDKAIHHYAADHYASWQSEGLLPPGTLPAAFGENLSTFGMNEETLCIGDILTAGSAILQISQGRQPCWKLNEHTGQKTMAYQFQKTGRTGWYYRVLEPGTIQVGDIINLTSRPCPDWSVAKVTRARLTKRIAAEEAAYLSRLPELASGWRDAFRKLAIGQLDEDTRKRLNPD
;
A
#
# COMPACT_ATOMS: atom_id res chain seq x y z
N MET A 1 26.25 -3.18 6.07
CA MET A 1 25.24 -4.09 6.67
C MET A 1 24.74 -5.00 5.57
N ASN A 2 24.73 -6.32 5.77
CA ASN A 2 24.17 -7.24 4.78
C ASN A 2 22.65 -7.04 4.72
N CYS A 3 22.10 -6.99 3.51
CA CYS A 3 20.65 -6.98 3.30
C CYS A 3 20.08 -8.30 3.84
N PRO A 4 19.03 -8.28 4.69
CA PRO A 4 18.48 -9.52 5.22
C PRO A 4 17.89 -10.37 4.09
N ALA A 5 18.01 -11.69 4.20
CA ALA A 5 17.36 -12.60 3.28
C ALA A 5 15.84 -12.57 3.55
N LEU A 6 15.08 -11.95 2.65
CA LEU A 6 13.63 -11.91 2.69
C LEU A 6 13.08 -12.13 1.28
N SER A 7 12.25 -13.14 1.11
CA SER A 7 11.64 -13.50 -0.17
C SER A 7 10.23 -14.05 0.04
N ALA A 8 9.38 -13.91 -0.96
CA ALA A 8 8.03 -14.45 -0.96
C ALA A 8 7.56 -14.76 -2.38
N THR A 9 6.74 -15.78 -2.54
CA THR A 9 6.08 -16.10 -3.82
C THR A 9 4.81 -15.25 -3.98
N ILE A 10 4.64 -14.64 -5.15
CA ILE A 10 3.41 -13.94 -5.52
C ILE A 10 2.29 -14.95 -5.66
N ASN A 11 1.29 -14.86 -4.78
CA ASN A 11 0.12 -15.73 -4.81
C ASN A 11 -1.10 -15.08 -5.49
N GLY A 12 -0.97 -13.81 -5.90
CA GLY A 12 -2.02 -13.11 -6.65
C GLY A 12 -1.48 -11.85 -7.34
N VAL A 13 -1.89 -11.69 -8.59
CA VAL A 13 -1.73 -10.46 -9.38
C VAL A 13 -3.13 -10.01 -9.77
N PHE A 14 -3.48 -8.77 -9.46
CA PHE A 14 -4.83 -8.25 -9.65
C PHE A 14 -4.82 -6.89 -10.34
N VAL A 15 -5.75 -6.74 -11.27
CA VAL A 15 -5.93 -5.52 -12.07
C VAL A 15 -7.40 -5.18 -12.14
N GLY A 16 -7.74 -3.92 -12.32
CA GLY A 16 -9.11 -3.45 -12.33
C GLY A 16 -9.28 -2.20 -13.16
N ARG A 17 -10.52 -1.95 -13.56
CA ARG A 17 -10.92 -0.77 -14.34
C ARG A 17 -11.63 0.22 -13.43
N ILE A 18 -11.72 1.47 -13.88
CA ILE A 18 -12.53 2.48 -13.21
C ILE A 18 -14.01 2.15 -13.44
N GLU A 19 -14.74 1.98 -12.35
CA GLU A 19 -16.17 1.64 -12.36
C GLU A 19 -16.97 2.54 -11.39
N ASP A 20 -18.23 2.79 -11.74
CA ASP A 20 -19.21 3.45 -10.89
C ASP A 20 -19.82 2.43 -9.92
N HIS A 21 -19.19 2.23 -8.77
CA HIS A 21 -19.66 1.24 -7.78
C HIS A 21 -20.81 1.74 -6.91
N TRP A 22 -20.98 3.06 -6.76
CA TRP A 22 -21.92 3.64 -5.80
C TRP A 22 -22.62 4.86 -6.40
N PHE A 23 -23.93 4.96 -6.15
CA PHE A 23 -24.74 6.11 -6.57
C PHE A 23 -24.23 7.39 -5.90
N ASP A 24 -24.06 8.45 -6.69
CA ASP A 24 -23.62 9.79 -6.26
C ASP A 24 -22.23 9.85 -5.57
N LYS A 25 -21.34 8.91 -5.89
CA LYS A 25 -19.95 8.91 -5.41
C LYS A 25 -18.96 8.84 -6.56
N PRO A 26 -17.72 9.35 -6.39
CA PRO A 26 -16.70 9.26 -7.43
C PRO A 26 -16.37 7.81 -7.80
N PRO A 27 -16.07 7.52 -9.07
CA PRO A 27 -15.73 6.18 -9.51
C PRO A 27 -14.41 5.70 -8.88
N SER A 28 -14.19 4.39 -8.92
CA SER A 28 -13.03 3.76 -8.30
C SER A 28 -12.59 2.53 -9.10
N ALA A 29 -11.31 2.19 -8.97
CA ALA A 29 -10.75 0.94 -9.48
C ALA A 29 -10.40 -0.01 -8.31
N ILE A 30 -11.15 0.08 -7.20
CA ILE A 30 -10.88 -0.70 -5.99
C ILE A 30 -11.26 -2.17 -6.18
N HIS A 31 -12.26 -2.44 -7.01
CA HIS A 31 -12.59 -3.79 -7.42
C HIS A 31 -11.54 -4.27 -8.44
N LYS A 32 -10.65 -5.15 -7.98
CA LYS A 32 -9.65 -5.80 -8.83
C LYS A 32 -10.07 -7.25 -9.06
N ILE A 33 -9.75 -7.76 -10.25
CA ILE A 33 -9.92 -9.16 -10.62
C ILE A 33 -8.55 -9.81 -10.81
N ALA A 34 -8.49 -11.14 -10.69
CA ALA A 34 -7.26 -11.87 -10.99
C ALA A 34 -6.84 -11.61 -12.43
N ALA A 35 -5.57 -11.29 -12.63
CA ALA A 35 -5.01 -11.07 -13.94
C ALA A 35 -4.70 -12.41 -14.62
N ASP A 36 -4.98 -12.50 -15.92
CA ASP A 36 -4.65 -13.68 -16.73
C ASP A 36 -3.20 -13.58 -17.22
N GLY A 37 -2.34 -14.48 -16.73
CA GLY A 37 -0.95 -14.58 -17.17
C GLY A 37 -0.06 -13.37 -16.80
N PRO A 38 1.11 -13.25 -17.42
CA PRO A 38 2.07 -12.18 -17.13
C PRO A 38 1.53 -10.78 -17.43
N GLN A 39 1.76 -9.84 -16.52
CA GLN A 39 1.33 -8.45 -16.62
C GLN A 39 2.52 -7.51 -16.78
N THR A 40 2.40 -6.53 -17.69
CA THR A 40 3.43 -5.52 -17.91
C THR A 40 3.35 -4.46 -16.82
N VAL A 41 4.49 -4.15 -16.21
CA VAL A 41 4.65 -3.09 -15.21
C VAL A 41 5.32 -1.90 -15.86
N THR A 42 4.68 -0.74 -15.77
CA THR A 42 5.21 0.57 -16.20
C THR A 42 5.62 1.40 -14.99
N THR A 43 6.18 2.59 -15.20
CA THR A 43 6.56 3.50 -14.11
C THR A 43 5.39 3.99 -13.26
N VAL A 44 4.15 3.86 -13.74
CA VAL A 44 2.94 4.33 -13.08
C VAL A 44 2.00 3.21 -12.64
N GLY A 45 2.33 1.94 -12.90
CA GLY A 45 1.54 0.77 -12.50
C GLY A 45 1.48 -0.30 -13.59
N PHE A 46 0.61 -1.30 -13.39
CA PHE A 46 0.31 -2.30 -14.42
C PHE A 46 -0.41 -1.65 -15.60
N ASP A 47 -0.06 -2.03 -16.84
CA ASP A 47 -0.65 -1.46 -18.06
C ASP A 47 -2.15 -1.75 -18.22
N THR A 48 -2.61 -2.86 -17.65
CA THR A 48 -4.01 -3.28 -17.62
C THR A 48 -4.77 -2.78 -16.38
N ASP A 49 -4.09 -2.08 -15.47
CA ASP A 49 -4.69 -1.54 -14.25
C ASP A 49 -5.00 -0.05 -14.35
N ALA A 50 -6.18 0.34 -13.89
CA ALA A 50 -6.59 1.73 -13.87
C ALA A 50 -6.40 2.37 -12.49
N GLN A 51 -6.04 3.66 -12.48
CA GLN A 51 -5.97 4.51 -11.30
C GLN A 51 -6.95 5.67 -11.47
N ALA A 52 -8.02 5.69 -10.67
CA ALA A 52 -9.14 6.63 -10.85
C ALA A 52 -8.79 8.09 -10.53
N ASP A 53 -7.87 8.33 -9.58
CA ASP A 53 -7.53 9.67 -9.13
C ASP A 53 -6.02 9.74 -8.89
N LEU A 54 -5.25 10.24 -9.85
CA LEU A 54 -3.79 10.33 -9.71
C LEU A 54 -3.33 11.35 -8.65
N SER A 55 -4.21 12.24 -8.19
CA SER A 55 -3.88 13.22 -7.13
C SER A 55 -3.91 12.59 -5.74
N VAL A 56 -4.78 11.58 -5.51
CA VAL A 56 -4.96 10.94 -4.19
C VAL A 56 -4.67 9.43 -4.23
N HIS A 57 -5.01 8.74 -5.30
CA HIS A 57 -5.01 7.28 -5.50
C HIS A 57 -4.24 6.87 -6.75
N GLY A 58 -2.91 6.97 -6.71
CA GLY A 58 -2.05 6.57 -7.83
C GLY A 58 -0.85 7.48 -8.02
N GLY A 59 -0.26 7.42 -9.20
CA GLY A 59 0.97 8.10 -9.57
C GLY A 59 2.23 7.30 -9.25
N PRO A 60 3.43 7.80 -9.61
CA PRO A 60 4.66 7.02 -9.55
C PRO A 60 5.01 6.50 -8.16
N ASP A 61 4.70 7.25 -7.10
CA ASP A 61 4.90 6.83 -5.71
C ASP A 61 3.88 5.78 -5.23
N LYS A 62 2.81 5.52 -5.97
CA LYS A 62 1.74 4.56 -5.61
C LYS A 62 1.39 3.66 -6.81
N ALA A 63 2.41 3.29 -7.59
CA ALA A 63 2.25 2.55 -8.84
C ALA A 63 1.66 1.15 -8.62
N ILE A 64 2.09 0.47 -7.56
CA ILE A 64 1.63 -0.89 -7.23
C ILE A 64 1.25 -0.96 -5.75
N HIS A 65 0.02 -1.40 -5.46
CA HIS A 65 -0.44 -1.69 -4.10
C HIS A 65 -0.16 -3.15 -3.76
N HIS A 66 0.49 -3.41 -2.62
CA HIS A 66 0.75 -4.75 -2.11
C HIS A 66 0.06 -4.93 -0.77
N TYR A 67 -0.66 -6.04 -0.61
CA TYR A 67 -1.23 -6.43 0.66
C TYR A 67 -0.79 -7.83 1.09
N ALA A 68 -0.48 -8.00 2.38
CA ALA A 68 -0.04 -9.28 2.92
C ALA A 68 -1.24 -10.24 3.03
N ALA A 69 -1.13 -11.38 2.35
CA ALA A 69 -2.15 -12.42 2.35
C ALA A 69 -2.36 -13.01 3.76
N ASP A 70 -1.31 -12.99 4.59
CA ASP A 70 -1.32 -13.42 6.00
C ASP A 70 -2.46 -12.77 6.81
N HIS A 71 -2.82 -11.53 6.48
CA HIS A 71 -3.83 -10.76 7.22
C HIS A 71 -5.25 -11.25 6.97
N TYR A 72 -5.55 -11.89 5.82
CA TYR A 72 -6.90 -12.33 5.48
C TYR A 72 -7.48 -13.32 6.49
N ALA A 73 -6.66 -14.26 6.96
CA ALA A 73 -7.09 -15.24 7.96
C ALA A 73 -7.46 -14.57 9.30
N SER A 74 -6.69 -13.55 9.70
CA SER A 74 -6.97 -12.77 10.91
C SER A 74 -8.25 -11.95 10.77
N TRP A 75 -8.47 -11.31 9.63
CA TRP A 75 -9.71 -10.56 9.40
C TRP A 75 -10.96 -11.43 9.40
N GLN A 76 -10.86 -12.64 8.86
CA GLN A 76 -11.95 -13.62 8.88
C GLN A 76 -12.23 -14.13 10.30
N SER A 77 -11.19 -14.46 11.08
CA SER A 77 -11.35 -14.94 12.46
C SER A 77 -11.86 -13.86 13.41
N GLU A 78 -11.54 -12.59 13.14
CA GLU A 78 -12.06 -11.42 13.85
C GLU A 78 -13.51 -11.05 13.44
N GLY A 79 -14.10 -11.77 12.47
CA GLY A 79 -15.44 -11.49 11.96
C GLY A 79 -15.56 -10.18 11.17
N LEU A 80 -14.43 -9.65 10.70
CA LEU A 80 -14.36 -8.40 9.92
C LEU A 80 -14.44 -8.64 8.42
N LEU A 81 -14.20 -9.87 7.96
CA LEU A 81 -14.46 -10.34 6.61
C LEU A 81 -15.30 -11.63 6.62
N PRO A 82 -16.13 -11.87 5.59
CA PRO A 82 -16.79 -13.15 5.41
C PRO A 82 -15.79 -14.32 5.30
N PRO A 83 -16.11 -15.51 5.86
CA PRO A 83 -15.31 -16.71 5.64
C PRO A 83 -15.12 -17.00 4.15
N GLY A 84 -13.90 -17.35 3.76
CA GLY A 84 -13.56 -17.64 2.36
C GLY A 84 -13.25 -16.40 1.51
N THR A 85 -13.20 -15.19 2.09
CA THR A 85 -12.72 -14.01 1.36
C THR A 85 -11.30 -14.22 0.86
N LEU A 86 -11.09 -14.02 -0.44
CA LEU A 86 -9.81 -14.18 -1.13
C LEU A 86 -9.07 -12.85 -1.28
N PRO A 87 -7.76 -12.87 -1.63
CA PRO A 87 -7.02 -11.67 -2.01
C PRO A 87 -7.70 -10.86 -3.12
N ALA A 88 -7.34 -9.58 -3.21
CA ALA A 88 -7.97 -8.46 -3.95
C ALA A 88 -9.08 -7.69 -3.21
N ALA A 89 -9.56 -8.16 -2.06
CA ALA A 89 -10.65 -7.52 -1.32
C ALA A 89 -10.31 -6.12 -0.77
N PHE A 90 -9.03 -5.72 -0.80
CA PHE A 90 -8.58 -4.41 -0.35
C PHE A 90 -8.02 -3.55 -1.49
N GLY A 91 -8.22 -3.98 -2.73
CA GLY A 91 -7.78 -3.30 -3.95
C GLY A 91 -6.27 -3.37 -4.17
N GLU A 92 -5.61 -4.38 -3.62
CA GLU A 92 -4.20 -4.70 -3.90
C GLU A 92 -3.99 -5.21 -5.31
N ASN A 93 -2.85 -4.87 -5.90
CA ASN A 93 -2.40 -5.45 -7.15
C ASN A 93 -1.56 -6.70 -6.90
N LEU A 94 -0.80 -6.73 -5.80
CA LEU A 94 0.06 -7.85 -5.43
C LEU A 94 -0.34 -8.42 -4.07
N SER A 95 -0.33 -9.75 -3.99
CA SER A 95 -0.53 -10.52 -2.78
C SER A 95 0.62 -11.49 -2.58
N THR A 96 1.10 -11.61 -1.34
CA THR A 96 2.10 -12.61 -0.92
C THR A 96 1.85 -13.06 0.52
N PHE A 97 2.35 -14.25 0.88
CA PHE A 97 2.54 -14.66 2.28
C PHE A 97 3.98 -14.42 2.74
N GLY A 98 4.19 -14.23 4.04
CA GLY A 98 5.53 -14.17 4.66
C GLY A 98 6.24 -12.81 4.58
N MET A 99 5.59 -11.80 4.01
CA MET A 99 6.04 -10.40 4.03
C MET A 99 4.92 -9.53 4.58
N ASN A 100 5.25 -8.60 5.48
CA ASN A 100 4.29 -7.68 6.05
C ASN A 100 4.95 -6.34 6.43
N GLU A 101 4.16 -5.44 6.97
CA GLU A 101 4.57 -4.08 7.32
C GLU A 101 5.69 -4.03 8.38
N GLU A 102 5.83 -5.07 9.20
CA GLU A 102 6.87 -5.15 10.23
C GLU A 102 8.20 -5.67 9.67
N THR A 103 8.15 -6.56 8.65
CA THR A 103 9.36 -7.16 8.07
C THR A 103 9.99 -6.31 6.95
N LEU A 104 9.22 -5.39 6.38
CA LEU A 104 9.62 -4.49 5.30
C LEU A 104 9.87 -3.06 5.79
N CYS A 105 10.77 -2.35 5.10
CA CYS A 105 11.15 -0.97 5.41
C CYS A 105 10.85 -0.01 4.25
N ILE A 106 10.65 1.27 4.58
CA ILE A 106 10.62 2.33 3.57
C ILE A 106 11.93 2.30 2.79
N GLY A 107 11.85 2.41 1.46
CA GLY A 107 13.01 2.39 0.58
C GLY A 107 13.59 1.02 0.28
N ASP A 108 13.09 -0.07 0.89
CA ASP A 108 13.43 -1.44 0.47
C ASP A 108 13.27 -1.57 -1.04
N ILE A 109 14.29 -2.11 -1.70
CA ILE A 109 14.31 -2.40 -3.14
C ILE A 109 14.12 -3.89 -3.31
N LEU A 110 13.15 -4.27 -4.14
CA LEU A 110 12.79 -5.65 -4.39
C LEU A 110 12.76 -5.93 -5.89
N THR A 111 13.19 -7.13 -6.24
CA THR A 111 12.93 -7.70 -7.58
C THR A 111 11.61 -8.45 -7.53
N ALA A 112 10.83 -8.35 -8.60
CA ALA A 112 9.59 -9.10 -8.80
C ALA A 112 9.46 -9.40 -10.29
N GLY A 113 9.54 -10.68 -10.68
CA GLY A 113 9.68 -11.04 -12.09
C GLY A 113 10.92 -10.35 -12.70
N SER A 114 10.72 -9.55 -13.75
CA SER A 114 11.77 -8.70 -14.33
C SER A 114 11.75 -7.24 -13.88
N ALA A 115 10.80 -6.84 -13.02
CA ALA A 115 10.68 -5.47 -12.54
C ALA A 115 11.54 -5.23 -11.27
N ILE A 116 11.98 -3.98 -11.10
CA ILE A 116 12.58 -3.49 -9.85
C ILE A 116 11.65 -2.49 -9.19
N LEU A 117 11.26 -2.80 -7.96
CA LEU A 117 10.28 -2.06 -7.16
C LEU A 117 10.97 -1.46 -5.94
N GLN A 118 10.51 -0.29 -5.50
CA GLN A 118 10.96 0.33 -4.24
C GLN A 118 9.77 0.72 -3.37
N ILE A 119 9.80 0.35 -2.09
CA ILE A 119 8.75 0.75 -1.15
C ILE A 119 8.80 2.27 -0.94
N SER A 120 7.68 2.93 -1.23
CA SER A 120 7.57 4.38 -1.20
C SER A 120 6.85 4.89 0.05
N GLN A 121 5.85 4.15 0.53
CA GLN A 121 5.00 4.52 1.66
C GLN A 121 4.12 3.33 2.07
N GLY A 122 3.53 3.39 3.26
CA GLY A 122 2.39 2.53 3.59
C GLY A 122 1.11 2.98 2.91
N ARG A 123 0.05 2.18 3.07
CA ARG A 123 -1.28 2.52 2.54
C ARG A 123 -2.13 3.22 3.60
N GLN A 124 -2.67 4.39 3.26
CA GLN A 124 -3.64 5.06 4.12
C GLN A 124 -5.04 4.53 3.81
N PRO A 125 -5.78 3.99 4.80
CA PRO A 125 -7.16 3.56 4.57
C PRO A 125 -8.05 4.76 4.23
N CYS A 126 -9.07 4.51 3.41
CA CYS A 126 -10.08 5.51 3.00
C CYS A 126 -11.49 4.91 3.09
N TRP A 127 -12.50 5.77 3.02
CA TRP A 127 -13.92 5.36 3.13
C TRP A 127 -14.35 4.33 2.09
N LYS A 128 -13.75 4.34 0.88
CA LYS A 128 -14.02 3.36 -0.19
C LYS A 128 -13.80 1.91 0.27
N LEU A 129 -12.92 1.70 1.25
CA LEU A 129 -12.69 0.39 1.85
C LEU A 129 -13.94 -0.13 2.57
N ASN A 130 -14.58 0.74 3.36
CA ASN A 130 -15.77 0.38 4.14
C ASN A 130 -16.91 -0.05 3.20
N GLU A 131 -17.09 0.72 2.13
CA GLU A 131 -18.12 0.48 1.13
C GLU A 131 -17.83 -0.80 0.32
N HIS A 132 -16.58 -0.97 -0.12
CA HIS A 132 -16.20 -2.13 -0.94
C HIS A 132 -16.27 -3.45 -0.18
N THR A 133 -15.82 -3.48 1.08
CA THR A 133 -15.87 -4.71 1.89
C THR A 133 -17.23 -4.93 2.56
N GLY A 134 -18.15 -3.95 2.47
CA GLY A 134 -19.42 -3.95 3.22
C GLY A 134 -19.25 -3.83 4.74
N GLN A 135 -18.04 -3.57 5.24
CA GLN A 135 -17.74 -3.50 6.66
C GLN A 135 -17.48 -2.05 7.09
N LYS A 136 -18.45 -1.45 7.80
CA LYS A 136 -18.49 -0.02 8.13
C LYS A 136 -17.28 0.49 8.91
N THR A 137 -16.60 -0.38 9.64
CA THR A 137 -15.44 -0.02 10.47
C THR A 137 -14.09 -0.40 9.86
N MET A 138 -14.07 -0.93 8.62
CA MET A 138 -12.85 -1.53 8.06
C MET A 138 -11.66 -0.55 7.99
N ALA A 139 -11.88 0.67 7.53
CA ALA A 139 -10.85 1.71 7.47
C ALA A 139 -10.29 2.06 8.87
N TYR A 140 -11.13 2.06 9.89
CA TYR A 140 -10.70 2.25 11.27
C TYR A 140 -9.90 1.04 11.77
N GLN A 141 -10.33 -0.17 11.48
CA GLN A 141 -9.61 -1.38 11.88
C GLN A 141 -8.22 -1.46 11.24
N PHE A 142 -8.12 -1.14 9.94
CA PHE A 142 -6.83 -0.98 9.24
C PHE A 142 -5.89 -0.03 9.99
N GLN A 143 -6.39 1.15 10.36
CA GLN A 143 -5.60 2.13 11.11
C GLN A 143 -5.23 1.63 12.52
N LYS A 144 -6.14 0.93 13.18
CA LYS A 144 -5.94 0.43 14.55
C LYS A 144 -4.91 -0.71 14.60
N THR A 145 -4.97 -1.65 13.65
CA THR A 145 -4.09 -2.83 13.64
C THR A 145 -2.77 -2.58 12.91
N GLY A 146 -2.72 -1.60 12.01
CA GLY A 146 -1.56 -1.35 11.15
C GLY A 146 -1.45 -2.29 9.95
N ARG A 147 -2.38 -3.27 9.82
CA ARG A 147 -2.50 -4.19 8.67
C ARG A 147 -3.10 -3.43 7.50
N THR A 148 -2.27 -2.65 6.83
CA THR A 148 -2.69 -1.66 5.84
C THR A 148 -2.24 -1.99 4.43
N GLY A 149 -1.17 -2.76 4.26
CA GLY A 149 -0.45 -2.87 3.01
C GLY A 149 0.47 -1.68 2.77
N TRP A 150 1.14 -1.69 1.62
CA TRP A 150 2.10 -0.68 1.21
C TRP A 150 2.09 -0.46 -0.29
N TYR A 151 2.75 0.61 -0.70
CA TYR A 151 2.92 0.94 -2.10
C TYR A 151 4.38 0.80 -2.52
N TYR A 152 4.54 0.39 -3.77
CA TYR A 152 5.80 0.53 -4.50
C TYR A 152 5.72 1.68 -5.49
N ARG A 153 6.88 2.32 -5.69
CA ARG A 153 7.24 2.93 -6.97
C ARG A 153 8.01 1.92 -7.81
N VAL A 154 7.96 2.09 -9.12
CA VAL A 154 8.69 1.24 -10.07
C VAL A 154 9.98 1.94 -10.47
N LEU A 155 11.13 1.34 -10.14
CA LEU A 155 12.45 1.83 -10.53
C LEU A 155 12.80 1.37 -11.95
N GLU A 156 12.52 0.11 -12.26
CA GLU A 156 12.71 -0.47 -13.59
C GLU A 156 11.42 -1.19 -14.01
N PRO A 157 10.78 -0.76 -15.12
CA PRO A 157 9.67 -1.47 -15.74
C PRO A 157 10.02 -2.92 -16.08
N GLY A 158 9.00 -3.79 -16.16
CA GLY A 158 9.21 -5.20 -16.42
C GLY A 158 7.91 -5.97 -16.53
N THR A 159 7.95 -7.24 -16.19
CA THR A 159 6.80 -8.16 -16.23
C THR A 159 6.73 -8.93 -14.93
N ILE A 160 5.52 -9.07 -14.38
CA ILE A 160 5.23 -9.81 -13.15
C ILE A 160 4.07 -10.77 -13.42
N GLN A 161 4.16 -11.97 -12.86
CA GLN A 161 3.07 -12.96 -12.87
C GLN A 161 2.93 -13.66 -11.51
N VAL A 162 1.81 -14.35 -11.33
CA VAL A 162 1.62 -15.29 -10.20
C VAL A 162 2.70 -16.37 -10.26
N GLY A 163 3.27 -16.72 -9.10
CA GLY A 163 4.36 -17.70 -8.99
C GLY A 163 5.76 -17.10 -9.04
N ASP A 164 5.92 -15.84 -9.49
CA ASP A 164 7.21 -15.15 -9.39
C ASP A 164 7.63 -14.98 -7.92
N ILE A 165 8.94 -14.93 -7.69
CA ILE A 165 9.51 -14.64 -6.37
C ILE A 165 9.77 -13.14 -6.27
N ILE A 166 9.23 -12.52 -5.22
CA ILE A 166 9.64 -11.20 -4.77
C ILE A 166 10.83 -11.37 -3.84
N ASN A 167 11.96 -10.73 -4.14
CA ASN A 167 13.17 -10.80 -3.32
C ASN A 167 13.64 -9.41 -2.93
N LEU A 168 13.90 -9.21 -1.64
CA LEU A 168 14.58 -8.03 -1.14
C LEU A 168 16.05 -8.04 -1.59
N THR A 169 16.48 -6.97 -2.27
CA THR A 169 17.85 -6.83 -2.79
C THR A 169 18.63 -5.71 -2.12
N SER A 170 17.95 -4.69 -1.58
CA SER A 170 18.57 -3.61 -0.82
C SER A 170 17.64 -3.05 0.24
N ARG A 171 18.22 -2.62 1.38
CA ARG A 171 17.52 -2.01 2.52
C ARG A 171 18.25 -0.73 2.95
N PRO A 172 17.96 0.41 2.33
CA PRO A 172 18.63 1.68 2.65
C PRO A 172 18.21 2.27 3.99
N CYS A 173 17.00 1.96 4.48
CA CYS A 173 16.43 2.58 5.68
C CYS A 173 15.99 1.53 6.73
N PRO A 174 16.93 0.75 7.30
CA PRO A 174 16.60 -0.41 8.15
C PRO A 174 15.84 -0.06 9.44
N ASP A 175 15.95 1.18 9.93
CA ASP A 175 15.29 1.62 11.17
C ASP A 175 13.84 2.13 10.94
N TRP A 176 13.38 2.12 9.69
CA TRP A 176 12.11 2.69 9.26
C TRP A 176 11.21 1.63 8.63
N SER A 177 10.73 0.69 9.46
CA SER A 177 9.74 -0.29 9.03
C SER A 177 8.49 0.41 8.47
N VAL A 178 7.83 -0.22 7.50
CA VAL A 178 6.58 0.27 6.93
C VAL A 178 5.56 0.48 8.05
N ALA A 179 5.48 -0.44 9.01
CA ALA A 179 4.61 -0.35 10.18
C ALA A 179 4.92 0.90 11.02
N LYS A 180 6.19 1.15 11.35
CA LYS A 180 6.61 2.32 12.15
C LYS A 180 6.20 3.63 11.47
N VAL A 181 6.55 3.79 10.19
CA VAL A 181 6.29 5.03 9.46
C VAL A 181 4.80 5.23 9.21
N THR A 182 4.06 4.17 8.89
CA THR A 182 2.60 4.23 8.69
C THR A 182 1.87 4.58 9.97
N ARG A 183 2.24 3.96 11.10
CA ARG A 183 1.66 4.28 12.40
C ARG A 183 1.90 5.74 12.78
N ALA A 184 3.13 6.24 12.60
CA ALA A 184 3.47 7.64 12.82
C ALA A 184 2.59 8.56 11.97
N ARG A 185 2.40 8.22 10.69
CA ARG A 185 1.59 9.00 9.74
C ARG A 185 0.11 9.03 10.10
N LEU A 186 -0.47 7.89 10.48
CA LEU A 186 -1.91 7.75 10.77
C LEU A 186 -2.29 8.31 12.15
N THR A 187 -1.42 8.14 13.14
CA THR A 187 -1.66 8.62 14.51
C THR A 187 -1.20 10.06 14.73
N LYS A 188 -0.36 10.58 13.83
CA LYS A 188 0.35 11.88 13.97
C LYS A 188 1.20 11.94 15.25
N ARG A 189 1.65 10.79 15.76
CA ARG A 189 2.50 10.67 16.95
C ARG A 189 3.89 10.22 16.55
N ILE A 190 4.83 11.14 16.62
CA ILE A 190 6.25 10.95 16.29
C ILE A 190 7.05 12.09 16.92
N ALA A 191 8.31 11.86 17.27
CA ALA A 191 9.18 12.91 17.76
C ALA A 191 9.51 13.92 16.64
N ALA A 192 9.73 15.18 17.00
CA ALA A 192 9.95 16.25 16.01
C ALA A 192 11.19 15.99 15.15
N GLU A 193 12.27 15.46 15.76
CA GLU A 193 13.50 15.10 15.07
C GLU A 193 13.30 13.94 14.08
N GLU A 194 12.52 12.92 14.46
CA GLU A 194 12.19 11.78 13.61
C GLU A 194 11.31 12.22 12.43
N ALA A 195 10.32 13.08 12.68
CA ALA A 195 9.50 13.66 11.63
C ALA A 195 10.34 14.52 10.67
N ALA A 196 11.27 15.32 11.19
CA ALA A 196 12.17 16.12 10.38
C ALA A 196 13.07 15.23 9.52
N TYR A 197 13.56 14.11 10.05
CA TYR A 197 14.31 13.13 9.28
C TYR A 197 13.47 12.54 8.14
N LEU A 198 12.28 12.01 8.43
CA LEU A 198 11.38 11.43 7.43
C LEU A 198 10.97 12.43 6.36
N SER A 199 10.83 13.72 6.71
CA SER A 199 10.51 14.79 5.75
C SER A 199 11.59 15.01 4.66
N ARG A 200 12.80 14.49 4.88
CA ARG A 200 13.95 14.60 3.97
C ARG A 200 14.35 13.27 3.34
N LEU A 201 13.69 12.16 3.69
CA LEU A 201 14.04 10.82 3.23
C LEU A 201 13.68 10.65 1.73
N PRO A 202 14.65 10.56 0.80
CA PRO A 202 14.38 10.55 -0.64
C PRO A 202 13.50 9.37 -1.08
N GLU A 203 13.59 8.25 -0.37
CA GLU A 203 12.82 7.03 -0.59
C GLU A 203 11.36 7.15 -0.15
N LEU A 204 11.02 8.07 0.74
CA LEU A 204 9.64 8.27 1.18
C LEU A 204 8.86 9.08 0.14
N ALA A 205 7.62 8.67 -0.13
CA ALA A 205 6.74 9.35 -1.07
C ALA A 205 6.61 10.85 -0.75
N SER A 206 6.59 11.68 -1.79
CA SER A 206 6.62 13.15 -1.69
C SER A 206 5.52 13.71 -0.76
N GLY A 207 4.28 13.25 -0.94
CA GLY A 207 3.16 13.67 -0.09
C GLY A 207 3.31 13.26 1.39
N TRP A 208 3.99 12.15 1.67
CA TRP A 208 4.30 11.74 3.04
C TRP A 208 5.45 12.57 3.62
N ARG A 209 6.47 12.90 2.84
CA ARG A 209 7.53 13.84 3.26
C ARG A 209 6.95 15.20 3.66
N ASP A 210 6.04 15.72 2.86
CA ASP A 210 5.39 17.02 3.14
C ASP A 210 4.53 16.96 4.41
N ALA A 211 3.82 15.85 4.63
CA ALA A 211 3.08 15.63 5.86
C ALA A 211 4.02 15.58 7.09
N PHE A 212 5.13 14.85 7.01
CA PHE A 212 6.11 14.81 8.10
C PHE A 212 6.81 16.15 8.33
N ARG A 213 7.01 16.96 7.28
CA ARG A 213 7.53 18.33 7.43
C ARG A 213 6.62 19.19 8.32
N LYS A 214 5.30 19.09 8.12
CA LYS A 214 4.30 19.78 8.96
C LYS A 214 4.31 19.24 10.39
N LEU A 215 4.35 17.92 10.57
CA LEU A 215 4.42 17.30 11.89
C LEU A 215 5.68 17.73 12.66
N ALA A 216 6.83 17.85 11.99
CA ALA A 216 8.09 18.27 12.60
C ALA A 216 8.05 19.67 13.23
N ILE A 217 7.16 20.55 12.74
CA ILE A 217 6.96 21.90 13.26
C ILE A 217 5.67 22.04 14.08
N GLY A 218 5.05 20.92 14.48
CA GLY A 218 3.83 20.91 15.30
C GLY A 218 2.54 21.24 14.56
N GLN A 219 2.56 21.31 13.22
CA GLN A 219 1.34 21.48 12.43
C GLN A 219 0.62 20.14 12.27
N LEU A 220 -0.33 19.87 13.15
CA LEU A 220 -1.11 18.63 13.19
C LEU A 220 -2.40 18.70 12.38
N ASP A 221 -2.83 19.91 11.99
CA ASP A 221 -4.08 20.10 11.26
C ASP A 221 -3.93 19.59 9.82
N GLU A 222 -4.65 18.52 9.54
CA GLU A 222 -4.81 17.96 8.21
C GLU A 222 -6.27 17.60 8.06
N ASP A 223 -6.92 18.14 7.04
CA ASP A 223 -8.30 17.80 6.73
C ASP A 223 -8.38 16.39 6.17
N THR A 224 -8.75 15.44 7.01
CA THR A 224 -8.93 14.03 6.63
C THR A 224 -10.37 13.72 6.22
N ARG A 225 -11.29 14.69 6.24
CA ARG A 225 -12.72 14.46 5.97
C ARG A 225 -12.90 13.80 4.60
N LYS A 226 -12.39 14.40 3.52
CA LYS A 226 -12.48 13.82 2.16
C LYS A 226 -11.98 12.37 2.03
N ARG A 227 -11.02 11.96 2.89
CA ARG A 227 -10.47 10.59 2.90
C ARG A 227 -11.32 9.62 3.71
N LEU A 228 -11.92 10.08 4.82
CA LEU A 228 -12.61 9.23 5.80
C LEU A 228 -14.15 9.32 5.73
N ASN A 229 -14.68 10.43 5.23
CA ASN A 229 -16.08 10.72 5.00
C ASN A 229 -16.26 11.25 3.56
N PRO A 230 -17.00 10.56 2.70
CA PRO A 230 -17.32 11.06 1.36
C PRO A 230 -18.32 12.22 1.36
N ASP A 231 -19.01 12.47 2.47
CA ASP A 231 -20.08 13.46 2.64
C ASP A 231 -19.57 14.89 2.81
#